data_AF-A0A0C5BSC8-F1
#
_entry.id   AF-A0A0C5BSC8-F1
#
_cell.length_a   1.000
_cell.length_b   1.000
_cell.length_c   1.000
_cell.angle_alpha   90.00
_cell.angle_beta   90.00
_cell.angle_gamma   90.00
#
_symmetry.space_group_name_H-M   'P 1'
#
loop_
_entity.id
_entity.type
_entity.pdbx_description
1 polymer ?
#
loop_
_entity_poly.entity_id
_entity_poly.type
_entity_poly.pdbx_seq_one_letter_code
_entity_poly.pdbx_strand_id
1 'polypeptide(L)'
;MDKNSEIIRTEIIRILNKNGKIRGTELAKKVMKKVGNEKTVYREISALVESGDIEKQVHSRSHIEYELVNLYESVNNQLKNLHKEVKTIFDEISNFQLISKAENLSFHERLRSIIHLIQIVQSTDGIMTLLSFYPTFRKDKMFPQINRQIDDCWQAIMTCISQQPEDVFLNEILANLRISNIDSKNIN
;
A
#
# COMPACT_ATOMS: atom_id res chain seq x y z
N MET A 1 -25.03 -17.02 -4.92
CA MET A 1 -24.90 -16.13 -6.10
C MET A 1 -25.88 -16.57 -7.16
N ASP A 2 -26.45 -15.64 -7.93
CA ASP A 2 -27.32 -15.98 -9.07
C ASP A 2 -26.49 -16.62 -10.18
N LYS A 3 -26.88 -17.81 -10.63
CA LYS A 3 -26.16 -18.60 -11.66
C LYS A 3 -25.97 -17.80 -12.95
N ASN A 4 -26.88 -16.87 -13.27
CA ASN A 4 -26.76 -15.99 -14.43
C ASN A 4 -25.67 -14.93 -14.26
N SER A 5 -25.44 -14.45 -13.04
CA SER A 5 -24.40 -13.45 -12.73
C SER A 5 -23.00 -14.06 -12.88
N GLU A 6 -22.79 -15.30 -12.43
CA GLU A 6 -21.52 -16.03 -12.60
C GLU A 6 -21.18 -16.26 -14.09
N ILE A 7 -22.19 -16.61 -14.89
CA ILE A 7 -22.02 -16.79 -16.35
C ILE A 7 -21.60 -15.48 -17.01
N ILE A 8 -22.23 -14.35 -16.64
CA ILE A 8 -21.88 -13.02 -17.16
C ILE A 8 -20.44 -12.65 -16.77
N ARG A 9 -20.05 -12.83 -15.51
CA ARG A 9 -18.67 -12.55 -15.04
C ARG A 9 -17.63 -13.38 -15.81
N THR A 10 -17.89 -14.67 -15.98
CA THR A 10 -17.00 -15.57 -16.72
C THR A 10 -16.83 -15.12 -18.17
N GLU A 11 -17.91 -14.70 -18.83
CA GLU A 11 -17.83 -14.21 -20.21
C GLU A 11 -17.09 -12.86 -20.32
N ILE A 12 -17.28 -11.95 -19.36
CA ILE A 12 -16.52 -10.69 -19.28
C ILE A 12 -15.02 -11.01 -19.19
N ILE A 13 -14.61 -11.84 -18.23
CA ILE A 13 -13.21 -12.24 -18.04
C ILE A 13 -12.66 -12.90 -19.30
N ARG A 14 -13.42 -13.79 -19.95
CA ARG A 14 -12.99 -14.46 -21.18
C ARG A 14 -12.76 -13.48 -22.33
N ILE A 15 -13.64 -12.49 -22.51
CA ILE A 15 -13.52 -11.48 -23.56
C ILE A 15 -12.28 -10.61 -23.32
N LEU A 16 -12.06 -10.18 -22.07
CA LEU A 16 -10.88 -9.40 -21.70
C LEU A 16 -9.59 -10.20 -21.84
N ASN A 17 -9.58 -11.48 -21.45
CA ASN A 17 -8.41 -12.35 -21.63
C ASN A 17 -8.04 -12.55 -23.10
N LYS A 18 -9.04 -12.60 -23.99
CA LYS A 18 -8.81 -12.78 -25.43
C LYS A 18 -8.39 -11.50 -26.14
N ASN A 19 -9.00 -10.37 -25.78
CA ASN A 19 -8.85 -9.12 -26.54
C ASN A 19 -7.86 -8.14 -25.87
N GLY A 20 -7.45 -8.38 -24.62
CA GLY A 20 -6.75 -7.40 -23.80
C GLY A 20 -7.66 -6.21 -23.48
N LYS A 21 -7.07 -5.02 -23.49
CA LYS A 21 -7.74 -3.73 -23.28
C LYS A 21 -8.82 -3.48 -24.33
N ILE A 22 -10.03 -3.13 -23.90
CA ILE A 22 -11.19 -2.93 -24.78
C ILE A 22 -12.10 -1.81 -24.28
N ARG A 23 -12.78 -1.12 -25.20
CA ARG A 23 -13.78 -0.09 -24.85
C ARG A 23 -14.98 -0.69 -24.13
N GLY A 24 -15.51 0.04 -23.15
CA GLY A 24 -16.66 -0.37 -22.34
C GLY A 24 -17.91 -0.70 -23.13
N THR A 25 -18.25 0.13 -24.11
CA THR A 25 -19.40 -0.10 -24.99
C THR A 25 -19.23 -1.36 -25.85
N GLU A 26 -18.00 -1.64 -26.28
CA GLU A 26 -17.68 -2.82 -27.08
C GLU A 26 -17.68 -4.10 -26.24
N LEU A 27 -17.11 -4.03 -25.02
CA LEU A 27 -17.16 -5.11 -24.04
C LEU A 27 -18.60 -5.49 -23.72
N ALA A 28 -19.43 -4.52 -23.32
CA ALA A 28 -20.83 -4.75 -22.99
C ALA A 28 -21.59 -5.35 -24.19
N LYS A 29 -21.39 -4.82 -25.39
CA LYS A 29 -22.00 -5.35 -26.62
C LYS A 29 -21.59 -6.80 -26.91
N LYS A 30 -20.32 -7.16 -26.71
CA LYS A 30 -19.82 -8.53 -26.92
C LYS A 30 -20.37 -9.50 -25.88
N VAL A 31 -20.49 -9.08 -24.62
CA VAL A 31 -21.07 -9.88 -23.53
C VAL A 31 -22.56 -10.09 -23.78
N MET A 32 -23.33 -9.03 -24.02
CA MET A 32 -24.80 -9.10 -24.26
C MET A 32 -25.17 -9.99 -25.46
N LYS A 33 -24.32 -10.02 -26.51
CA LYS A 33 -24.52 -10.92 -27.66
C LYS A 33 -24.51 -12.40 -27.27
N LYS A 34 -23.86 -12.76 -26.16
CA LYS A 34 -23.69 -14.14 -25.71
C LYS A 34 -24.54 -14.44 -24.48
N VAL A 35 -24.54 -13.53 -23.50
CA VAL A 35 -25.16 -13.73 -22.19
C VAL A 35 -25.60 -12.39 -21.59
N GLY A 36 -26.80 -12.38 -21.01
CA GLY A 36 -27.25 -11.32 -20.10
C GLY A 36 -28.01 -10.15 -20.72
N ASN A 37 -28.66 -9.39 -19.85
CA ASN A 37 -29.31 -8.12 -20.16
C ASN A 37 -28.35 -6.95 -19.88
N GLU A 38 -28.56 -5.82 -20.54
CA GLU A 38 -27.68 -4.64 -20.47
C GLU A 38 -27.41 -4.18 -19.02
N LYS A 39 -28.47 -4.01 -18.23
CA LYS A 39 -28.38 -3.56 -16.83
C LYS A 39 -27.51 -4.48 -15.97
N THR A 40 -27.65 -5.80 -16.16
CA THR A 40 -26.91 -6.79 -15.38
C THR A 40 -25.46 -6.84 -15.83
N VAL A 41 -25.19 -6.76 -17.14
CA VAL A 41 -23.82 -6.73 -17.66
C VAL A 41 -23.04 -5.54 -17.10
N TYR A 42 -23.59 -4.32 -17.15
CA TYR A 42 -22.91 -3.16 -16.57
C TYR A 42 -22.74 -3.28 -15.06
N ARG A 43 -23.72 -3.84 -14.35
CA ARG A 43 -23.60 -4.09 -12.90
C ARG A 43 -22.46 -5.05 -12.58
N GLU A 44 -22.33 -6.15 -13.33
CA GLU A 44 -21.24 -7.11 -13.11
C GLU A 44 -19.87 -6.55 -13.54
N ILE A 45 -19.81 -5.70 -14.58
CA ILE A 45 -18.58 -4.96 -14.91
C ILE A 45 -18.18 -4.07 -13.73
N SER A 46 -19.11 -3.28 -13.17
CA SER A 46 -18.81 -2.46 -12.00
C SER A 46 -18.37 -3.30 -10.80
N ALA A 47 -19.03 -4.43 -10.55
CA ALA A 47 -18.64 -5.33 -9.46
C ALA A 47 -17.23 -5.91 -9.64
N LEU A 48 -16.84 -6.26 -10.88
CA LEU A 48 -15.48 -6.73 -11.20
C LEU A 48 -14.42 -5.62 -11.08
N VAL A 49 -14.80 -4.37 -11.33
CA VAL A 49 -13.93 -3.20 -11.07
C VAL A 49 -13.76 -3.01 -9.57
N GLU A 50 -14.87 -3.08 -8.81
CA GLU A 50 -14.86 -2.92 -7.35
C GLU A 50 -14.07 -4.03 -6.64
N SER A 51 -14.10 -5.27 -7.16
CA SER A 51 -13.28 -6.36 -6.64
C SER A 51 -11.81 -6.29 -7.07
N GLY A 52 -11.46 -5.42 -8.02
CA GLY A 52 -10.10 -5.31 -8.57
C GLY A 52 -9.71 -6.45 -9.52
N ASP A 53 -10.68 -7.19 -10.08
CA ASP A 53 -10.42 -8.21 -11.10
C ASP A 53 -10.15 -7.58 -12.47
N ILE A 54 -10.75 -6.41 -12.73
CA ILE A 54 -10.56 -5.64 -13.95
C ILE A 54 -10.27 -4.17 -13.63
N GLU A 55 -9.36 -3.56 -14.38
CA GLU A 55 -9.04 -2.14 -14.26
C GLU A 55 -9.96 -1.32 -15.16
N LYS A 56 -10.36 -0.13 -14.70
CA LYS A 56 -11.16 0.84 -15.46
C LYS A 56 -10.34 2.09 -15.73
N GLN A 57 -10.05 2.35 -17.00
CA GLN A 57 -9.36 3.57 -17.44
C GLN A 57 -10.35 4.53 -18.08
N VAL A 58 -10.43 5.75 -17.54
CA VAL A 58 -11.36 6.79 -18.01
C VAL A 58 -10.57 7.87 -18.72
N HIS A 59 -10.64 7.90 -20.05
CA HIS A 59 -10.07 8.97 -20.87
C HIS A 59 -11.05 10.15 -21.02
N SER A 60 -12.35 9.84 -21.13
CA SER A 60 -13.45 10.80 -21.11
C SER A 60 -14.77 10.11 -20.73
N ARG A 61 -15.86 10.88 -20.53
CA ARG A 61 -17.18 10.29 -20.24
C ARG A 61 -17.66 9.29 -21.32
N SER A 62 -17.24 9.47 -22.57
CA SER A 62 -17.58 8.59 -23.69
C SER A 62 -16.50 7.56 -24.03
N HIS A 63 -15.30 7.68 -23.44
CA HIS A 63 -14.17 6.79 -23.70
C HIS A 63 -13.67 6.20 -22.38
N ILE A 64 -14.22 5.03 -22.07
CA ILE A 64 -13.85 4.20 -20.94
C ILE A 64 -13.34 2.87 -21.48
N GLU A 65 -12.21 2.40 -20.95
CA GLU A 65 -11.57 1.15 -21.30
C GLU A 65 -11.48 0.23 -20.08
N TYR A 66 -11.52 -1.07 -20.34
CA TYR A 66 -11.39 -2.11 -19.33
C TYR A 66 -10.34 -3.13 -19.75
N GLU A 67 -9.57 -3.62 -18.79
CA GLU A 67 -8.60 -4.70 -18.96
C GLU A 67 -8.55 -5.60 -17.72
N LEU A 68 -8.11 -6.86 -17.86
CA LEU A 68 -7.87 -7.70 -16.68
C LEU A 68 -6.72 -7.15 -15.87
N VAL A 69 -6.85 -7.14 -14.54
CA VAL A 69 -5.73 -6.77 -13.68
C VAL A 69 -4.65 -7.83 -13.77
N ASN A 70 -3.45 -7.43 -14.19
CA ASN A 70 -2.27 -8.28 -14.10
C ASN A 70 -1.77 -8.26 -12.65
N LEU A 71 -2.18 -9.25 -11.86
CA LEU A 71 -1.83 -9.36 -10.43
C LEU A 71 -0.31 -9.32 -10.21
N TYR A 72 0.50 -9.94 -11.07
CA TYR A 72 1.96 -9.93 -10.93
C TYR A 72 2.54 -8.53 -11.15
N GLU A 73 2.08 -7.82 -12.17
CA GLU A 73 2.50 -6.45 -12.45
C GLU A 73 2.04 -5.48 -11.36
N SER A 74 0.80 -5.63 -10.89
CA SER A 74 0.24 -4.84 -9.80
C SER A 74 1.05 -5.03 -8.51
N VAL A 75 1.31 -6.28 -8.11
CA VAL A 75 2.15 -6.61 -6.93
C VAL A 75 3.55 -6.02 -7.08
N ASN A 76 4.20 -6.22 -8.23
CA ASN A 76 5.53 -5.70 -8.50
C ASN A 76 5.57 -4.16 -8.41
N ASN A 77 4.56 -3.47 -8.96
CA ASN A 77 4.48 -2.02 -8.89
C ASN A 77 4.26 -1.52 -7.45
N GLN A 78 3.41 -2.19 -6.68
CA GLN A 78 3.20 -1.87 -5.26
C GLN A 78 4.49 -2.06 -4.44
N LEU A 79 5.20 -3.18 -4.63
CA LEU A 79 6.47 -3.43 -3.94
C LEU A 79 7.56 -2.46 -4.37
N LYS A 80 7.62 -2.07 -5.65
CA LYS A 80 8.54 -1.01 -6.12
C LYS A 80 8.28 0.34 -5.46
N ASN A 81 7.02 0.71 -5.30
CA ASN A 81 6.63 1.95 -4.64
C ASN A 81 7.03 1.92 -3.16
N LEU A 82 6.73 0.82 -2.45
CA LEU A 82 7.15 0.64 -1.06
C LEU A 82 8.67 0.66 -0.90
N HIS A 83 9.41 -0.03 -1.76
CA HIS A 83 10.87 0.02 -1.75
C HIS A 83 11.41 1.45 -1.91
N LYS A 84 10.79 2.25 -2.79
CA LYS A 84 11.16 3.67 -2.95
C LYS A 84 10.85 4.48 -1.70
N GLU A 85 9.68 4.26 -1.10
CA GLU A 85 9.25 4.94 0.13
C GLU A 85 10.18 4.63 1.29
N VAL A 86 10.49 3.35 1.53
CA VAL A 86 11.42 2.91 2.59
C VAL A 86 12.81 3.53 2.39
N LYS A 87 13.27 3.62 1.14
CA LYS A 87 14.52 4.30 0.83
C LYS A 87 14.47 5.79 1.20
N THR A 88 13.39 6.50 0.86
CA THR A 88 13.22 7.91 1.25
C THR A 88 13.21 8.07 2.77
N ILE A 89 12.54 7.18 3.49
CA ILE A 89 12.53 7.16 4.96
C ILE A 89 13.95 6.96 5.51
N PHE A 90 14.72 6.02 4.95
CA PHE A 90 16.11 5.80 5.36
C PHE A 90 16.99 7.05 5.14
N ASP A 91 16.82 7.71 3.99
CA ASP A 91 17.54 8.94 3.67
C ASP A 91 17.15 10.07 4.64
N GLU A 92 15.88 10.18 5.04
CA GLU A 92 15.40 11.13 6.06
C GLU A 92 16.02 10.87 7.44
N ILE A 93 16.07 9.62 7.89
CA ILE A 93 16.71 9.23 9.16
C ILE A 93 18.21 9.59 9.14
N SER A 94 18.87 9.28 8.02
CA SER A 94 20.30 9.57 7.83
C SER A 94 20.57 11.07 7.85
N ASN A 95 19.73 11.87 7.18
CA ASN A 95 19.83 13.33 7.19
C ASN A 95 19.59 13.91 8.59
N PHE A 96 18.61 13.41 9.33
CA PHE A 96 18.39 13.81 10.72
C PHE A 96 19.62 13.53 11.59
N GLN A 97 20.27 12.37 11.42
CA GLN A 97 21.49 12.04 12.15
C GLN A 97 22.64 13.01 11.89
N LEU A 98 22.79 13.47 10.64
CA LEU A 98 23.80 14.46 10.26
C LEU A 98 23.49 15.83 10.86
N ILE A 99 22.25 16.31 10.69
CA ILE A 99 21.80 17.61 11.20
C ILE A 99 21.90 17.66 12.72
N SER A 100 21.45 16.61 13.42
CA SER A 100 21.50 16.54 14.89
C SER A 100 22.94 16.56 15.45
N LYS A 101 23.96 16.28 14.64
CA LYS A 101 25.38 16.39 15.02
C LYS A 101 25.98 17.75 14.66
N ALA A 102 25.52 18.36 13.57
CA ALA A 102 26.05 19.61 13.04
C ALA A 102 25.39 20.84 13.67
N GLU A 103 24.11 20.73 14.04
CA GLU A 103 23.28 21.81 14.56
C GLU A 103 22.95 21.59 16.04
N ASN A 104 22.82 22.69 16.79
CA ASN A 104 22.42 22.67 18.18
C ASN A 104 20.88 22.54 18.31
N LEU A 105 20.31 21.46 17.80
CA LEU A 105 18.89 21.16 17.98
C LEU A 105 18.58 21.04 19.47
N SER A 106 17.44 21.57 19.91
CA SER A 106 16.98 21.41 21.29
C SER A 106 16.53 19.98 21.58
N PHE A 107 16.50 19.62 22.86
CA PHE A 107 16.02 18.32 23.33
C PHE A 107 14.64 17.96 22.75
N HIS A 108 13.69 18.90 22.79
CA HIS A 108 12.32 18.65 22.32
C HIS A 108 12.23 18.50 20.80
N GLU A 109 13.06 19.23 20.03
CA GLU A 109 13.12 19.08 18.57
C GLU A 109 13.65 17.69 18.20
N ARG A 110 14.73 17.24 18.84
CA ARG A 110 15.27 15.89 18.63
C ARG A 110 14.25 14.82 19.03
N LEU A 111 13.62 14.98 20.19
CA LEU A 111 12.61 14.04 20.69
C LEU A 111 11.43 13.90 19.72
N ARG A 112 10.84 15.02 19.30
CA ARG A 112 9.71 15.04 18.36
C ARG A 112 10.10 14.43 17.01
N SER A 113 11.29 14.73 16.51
CA SER A 113 11.77 14.22 15.23
C SER A 113 11.94 12.71 15.27
N ILE A 114 12.58 12.18 16.31
CA ILE A 114 12.74 10.71 16.46
C ILE A 114 11.39 10.01 16.62
N ILE A 115 10.46 10.56 17.41
CA ILE A 115 9.11 9.98 17.53
C ILE A 115 8.41 9.94 16.16
N HIS A 116 8.51 11.02 15.39
CA HIS A 116 7.92 11.08 14.05
C HIS A 116 8.52 10.02 13.11
N LEU A 117 9.85 9.91 13.07
CA LEU A 117 10.54 8.90 12.26
C LEU A 117 10.14 7.47 12.68
N ILE A 118 10.02 7.21 13.99
CA ILE A 118 9.52 5.93 14.52
C ILE A 118 8.13 5.64 13.97
N GLN A 119 7.19 6.59 14.05
CA GLN A 119 5.82 6.38 13.56
C GLN A 119 5.76 6.09 12.06
N ILE A 120 6.61 6.75 11.26
CA ILE A 120 6.72 6.48 9.83
C ILE A 120 7.19 5.04 9.59
N VAL A 121 8.31 4.63 10.21
CA VAL A 121 8.84 3.26 10.04
C VAL A 121 7.84 2.21 10.54
N GLN A 122 7.16 2.43 11.67
CA GLN A 122 6.10 1.54 12.17
C GLN A 122 4.96 1.39 11.18
N SER A 123 4.54 2.47 10.53
CA SER A 123 3.46 2.44 9.55
C SER A 123 3.85 1.60 8.34
N THR A 124 5.07 1.79 7.81
CA THR A 124 5.59 1.02 6.67
C THR A 124 5.79 -0.45 7.01
N ASP A 125 6.31 -0.77 8.20
CA ASP A 125 6.46 -2.15 8.69
C ASP A 125 5.09 -2.84 8.90
N GLY A 126 4.11 -2.09 9.40
CA GLY A 126 2.71 -2.53 9.48
C GLY A 126 2.13 -2.89 8.11
N ILE A 127 2.39 -2.07 7.07
CA ILE A 127 1.99 -2.39 5.69
C ILE A 127 2.65 -3.69 5.22
N MET A 128 3.96 -3.86 5.43
CA MET A 128 4.65 -5.09 5.06
C MET A 128 4.10 -6.32 5.78
N THR A 129 3.76 -6.18 7.06
CA THR A 129 3.09 -7.22 7.84
C THR A 129 1.74 -7.61 7.22
N LEU A 130 0.92 -6.64 6.84
CA LEU A 130 -0.36 -6.88 6.16
C LEU A 130 -0.18 -7.58 4.81
N LEU A 131 0.79 -7.12 4.01
CA LEU A 131 1.11 -7.75 2.72
C LEU A 131 1.63 -9.17 2.87
N SER A 132 2.29 -9.49 3.99
CA SER A 132 2.80 -10.83 4.25
C SER A 132 1.72 -11.91 4.28
N PHE A 133 0.46 -11.57 4.59
CA PHE A 133 -0.66 -12.52 4.60
C PHE A 133 -1.03 -13.01 3.20
N TYR A 134 -0.56 -12.33 2.15
CA TYR A 134 -0.84 -12.68 0.76
C TYR A 134 0.36 -13.39 0.12
N PRO A 135 0.21 -14.66 -0.32
CA PRO A 135 1.32 -15.43 -0.90
C PRO A 135 1.96 -14.80 -2.14
N THR A 136 1.19 -14.03 -2.92
CA THR A 136 1.65 -13.33 -4.11
C THR A 136 2.71 -12.28 -3.78
N PHE A 137 2.54 -11.55 -2.68
CA PHE A 137 3.52 -10.59 -2.18
C PHE A 137 4.70 -11.30 -1.51
N ARG A 138 4.43 -12.23 -0.59
CA ARG A 138 5.47 -12.92 0.20
C ARG A 138 6.50 -13.66 -0.67
N LYS A 139 6.06 -14.23 -1.81
CA LYS A 139 6.94 -14.98 -2.72
C LYS A 139 7.70 -14.07 -3.69
N ASP A 140 7.36 -12.80 -3.77
CA ASP A 140 8.09 -11.85 -4.62
C ASP A 140 9.51 -11.60 -4.06
N LYS A 141 10.48 -11.43 -4.96
CA LYS A 141 11.90 -11.26 -4.59
C LYS A 141 12.17 -9.91 -3.91
N MET A 142 11.37 -8.87 -4.17
CA MET A 142 11.52 -7.56 -3.54
C MET A 142 11.03 -7.55 -2.09
N PHE A 143 10.09 -8.43 -1.73
CA PHE A 143 9.51 -8.49 -0.38
C PHE A 143 10.58 -8.62 0.74
N PRO A 144 11.51 -9.60 0.70
CA PRO A 144 12.57 -9.69 1.71
C PRO A 144 13.58 -8.53 1.64
N GLN A 145 13.75 -7.88 0.48
CA GLN A 145 14.64 -6.73 0.35
C GLN A 145 14.09 -5.51 1.07
N ILE A 146 12.78 -5.29 0.95
CA ILE A 146 12.08 -4.20 1.66
C ILE A 146 12.14 -4.42 3.17
N ASN A 147 11.86 -5.64 3.65
CA ASN A 147 11.97 -5.96 5.08
C ASN A 147 13.37 -5.64 5.62
N ARG A 148 14.42 -6.02 4.88
CA ARG A 148 15.80 -5.71 5.27
C ARG A 148 16.05 -4.21 5.36
N GLN A 149 15.52 -3.41 4.44
CA GLN A 149 15.66 -1.95 4.51
C GLN A 149 14.88 -1.34 5.68
N ILE A 150 13.72 -1.90 6.03
CA ILE A 150 12.98 -1.50 7.24
C ILE A 150 13.81 -1.82 8.49
N ASP A 151 14.44 -3.00 8.55
CA ASP A 151 15.37 -3.34 9.64
C ASP A 151 16.55 -2.35 9.70
N ASP A 152 17.11 -1.96 8.56
CA ASP A 152 18.17 -0.96 8.48
C ASP A 152 17.69 0.43 8.99
N CYS A 153 16.45 0.84 8.69
CA CYS A 153 15.83 2.04 9.25
C CYS A 153 15.71 1.96 10.78
N TRP A 154 15.28 0.82 11.31
CA TRP A 154 15.19 0.61 12.76
C TRP A 154 16.57 0.72 13.43
N GLN A 155 17.61 0.12 12.84
CA GLN A 155 18.97 0.24 13.34
C GLN A 155 19.48 1.69 13.31
N ALA A 156 19.16 2.44 12.26
CA ALA A 156 19.53 3.85 12.16
C ALA A 156 18.83 4.69 13.25
N ILE A 157 17.53 4.47 13.49
CA ILE A 157 16.79 5.12 14.59
C ILE A 157 17.42 4.79 15.95
N MET A 158 17.70 3.52 16.21
CA MET A 158 18.32 3.10 17.48
C MET A 158 19.71 3.72 17.68
N THR A 159 20.46 3.89 16.59
CA THR A 159 21.74 4.60 16.60
C THR A 159 21.56 6.08 16.93
N CYS A 160 20.53 6.74 16.37
CA CYS A 160 20.20 8.13 16.70
C CYS A 160 19.84 8.29 18.18
N ILE A 161 19.09 7.35 18.75
CA ILE A 161 18.68 7.37 20.16
C ILE A 161 19.88 7.14 21.09
N SER A 162 20.75 6.18 20.80
CA SER A 162 21.90 5.86 21.65
C SER A 162 22.98 6.94 21.67
N GLN A 163 22.99 7.81 20.65
CA GLN A 163 23.90 8.95 20.55
C GLN A 163 23.38 10.20 21.26
N GLN A 164 22.19 10.16 21.87
CA GLN A 164 21.65 11.30 22.59
C GLN A 164 22.39 11.52 23.91
N PRO A 165 22.65 12.78 24.30
CA PRO A 165 23.40 13.08 25.51
C PRO A 165 22.58 12.88 26.80
N GLU A 166 21.25 12.92 26.73
CA GLU A 166 20.39 12.76 27.89
C GLU A 166 20.03 11.28 28.17
N ASP A 167 20.37 10.80 29.36
CA ASP A 167 20.04 9.43 29.82
C ASP A 167 18.53 9.12 29.82
N VAL A 168 17.70 10.16 29.94
CA VAL A 168 16.22 10.04 29.97
C VAL A 168 15.58 9.97 28.58
N PHE A 169 16.33 10.21 27.50
CA PHE A 169 15.78 10.42 26.16
C PHE A 169 14.93 9.23 25.67
N LEU A 170 15.44 8.00 25.84
CA LEU A 170 14.70 6.79 25.47
C LEU A 170 13.39 6.66 26.27
N ASN A 171 13.42 6.96 27.57
CA ASN A 171 12.23 6.87 28.41
C ASN A 171 11.15 7.85 27.97
N GLU A 172 11.54 9.06 27.56
CA GLU A 172 10.63 10.07 27.02
C GLU A 172 10.02 9.64 25.69
N ILE A 173 10.79 9.02 24.78
CA ILE A 173 10.24 8.42 23.56
C ILE A 173 9.16 7.39 23.93
N LEU A 174 9.51 6.43 24.80
CA LEU A 174 8.60 5.35 25.18
C LEU A 174 7.32 5.86 25.83
N ALA A 175 7.42 6.90 26.67
CA ALA A 175 6.26 7.54 27.28
C ALA A 175 5.32 8.13 26.22
N ASN A 176 5.87 8.85 25.24
CA ASN A 176 5.09 9.48 24.17
C ASN A 176 4.46 8.46 23.21
N LEU A 177 5.17 7.38 22.88
CA LEU A 177 4.61 6.30 22.06
C LEU A 177 3.49 5.54 22.80
N ARG A 178 3.58 5.40 24.13
CA ARG A 178 2.53 4.77 24.95
C ARG A 178 1.26 5.61 25.06
N ILE A 179 1.37 6.94 25.05
CA ILE A 179 0.21 7.85 25.13
C ILE A 179 -0.72 7.70 23.91
N SER A 180 -0.23 7.23 22.75
CA SER A 180 -1.11 6.87 21.63
C SER A 180 -1.97 5.62 21.87
N ASN A 181 -1.62 4.75 22.83
CA ASN A 181 -2.29 3.46 23.05
C ASN A 181 -3.18 3.41 24.31
N ILE A 182 -3.28 4.49 25.10
CA ILE A 182 -4.08 4.50 26.33
C ILE A 182 -4.82 5.82 26.48
N ASP A 183 -5.89 5.97 25.68
CA ASP A 183 -7.10 6.63 26.16
C ASP A 183 -8.24 5.59 26.16
N SER A 184 -8.08 4.59 27.03
CA SER A 184 -9.08 3.53 27.29
C SER A 184 -10.36 4.05 27.95
N LYS A 185 -10.61 5.37 27.90
CA LYS A 185 -11.82 6.02 28.43
C LYS A 185 -12.95 6.16 27.40
N ASN A 186 -12.74 5.76 26.15
CA ASN A 186 -13.73 5.87 25.07
C ASN A 186 -14.14 4.52 24.44
N ILE A 187 -14.10 3.43 25.20
CA ILE A 187 -14.77 2.18 24.81
C ILE A 187 -16.04 2.08 25.67
N ASN A 188 -17.12 2.71 25.20
CA ASN A 188 -18.49 2.49 25.65
C ASN A 188 -19.15 1.44 24.75
#